data_AF-A0A2V9K022-F1
#
_entry.id   AF-A0A2V9K022-F1
#
_cell.length_a   1.000
_cell.length_b   1.000
_cell.length_c   1.000
_cell.angle_alpha   90.00
_cell.angle_beta   90.00
_cell.angle_gamma   90.00
#
_symmetry.space_group_name_H-M   'P 1'
#
loop_
_entity.id
_entity.type
_entity.pdbx_description
1 polymer ?
#
loop_
_entity_poly.entity_id
_entity_poly.type
_entity_poly.pdbx_seq_one_letter_code
_entity_poly.pdbx_strand_id
1 'polypeptide(L)'
;MQTEPLPQEVQQVQTEAGLVKALGAGFAAAVVPGLGHAVLRKWDRALIFFLSISAMFALGLRLRGRLFGPDFTDLFTTLKFVADAGSGLPYWLSWVRGLGTGQPSAYTYDFGNVFIYVAGLLNMLVVVDAFDIAMGRKP
;
A
#
# COMPACT_ATOMS: atom_id res chain seq x y z
N MET A 1 19.45 -39.31 -10.40
CA MET A 1 20.08 -38.15 -9.74
C MET A 1 19.30 -37.85 -8.48
N GLN A 2 19.75 -38.34 -7.33
CA GLN A 2 19.23 -37.90 -6.03
C GLN A 2 19.79 -36.50 -5.81
N THR A 3 18.92 -35.49 -5.72
CA THR A 3 19.32 -34.15 -5.28
C THR A 3 19.68 -34.28 -3.81
N GLU A 4 20.98 -34.31 -3.48
CA GLU A 4 21.43 -34.11 -2.10
C GLU A 4 20.82 -32.79 -1.59
N PRO A 5 20.20 -32.79 -0.40
CA PRO A 5 19.70 -31.55 0.18
C PRO A 5 20.89 -30.63 0.43
N LEU A 6 20.80 -29.39 -0.08
CA LEU A 6 21.86 -28.40 0.06
C LEU A 6 22.18 -28.16 1.56
N PRO A 7 23.44 -27.83 1.91
CA PRO A 7 23.83 -27.55 3.28
C PRO A 7 22.92 -26.50 3.91
N GLN A 8 22.49 -26.72 5.16
CA GLN A 8 21.53 -25.84 5.85
C GLN A 8 21.98 -24.37 5.89
N GLU A 9 23.29 -24.14 5.90
CA GLU A 9 23.93 -22.81 5.82
C GLU A 9 23.57 -22.07 4.51
N VAL A 10 23.54 -22.78 3.38
CA VAL A 10 23.18 -22.20 2.06
C VAL A 10 21.68 -21.87 2.02
N GLN A 11 20.85 -22.69 2.65
CA GLN A 11 19.40 -22.49 2.71
C GLN A 11 19.02 -21.36 3.68
N GLN A 12 19.75 -21.18 4.79
CA GLN A 12 19.60 -20.05 5.70
C GLN A 12 19.99 -18.72 5.03
N VAL A 13 21.15 -18.67 4.37
CA VAL A 13 21.61 -17.46 3.65
C VAL A 13 20.66 -17.07 2.53
N GLN A 14 20.10 -18.03 1.79
CA GLN A 14 19.08 -17.76 0.77
C GLN A 14 17.76 -17.25 1.38
N THR A 15 17.38 -17.75 2.55
CA THR A 15 16.18 -17.32 3.26
C THR A 15 16.33 -15.90 3.81
N GLU A 16 17.47 -15.58 4.42
CA GLU A 16 17.77 -14.23 4.92
C GLU A 16 17.90 -13.21 3.79
N ALA A 17 18.60 -13.55 2.70
CA ALA A 17 18.71 -12.68 1.53
C ALA A 17 17.37 -12.47 0.82
N GLY A 18 16.51 -13.49 0.78
CA GLY A 18 15.13 -13.39 0.28
C GLY A 18 14.27 -12.49 1.15
N LEU A 19 14.39 -12.61 2.48
CA LEU A 19 13.66 -11.82 3.45
C LEU A 19 14.05 -10.34 3.41
N VAL A 20 15.34 -10.00 3.31
CA VAL A 20 15.80 -8.60 3.17
C VAL A 20 15.28 -7.97 1.88
N LYS A 21 15.28 -8.71 0.76
CA LYS A 21 14.69 -8.24 -0.51
C LYS A 21 13.17 -8.06 -0.39
N ALA A 22 12.48 -8.99 0.28
CA ALA A 22 11.04 -8.94 0.46
C ALA A 22 10.60 -7.78 1.37
N LEU A 23 11.34 -7.53 2.46
CA LEU A 23 11.12 -6.39 3.34
C LEU A 23 11.42 -5.07 2.62
N GLY A 24 12.52 -4.99 1.86
CA GLY A 24 12.86 -3.81 1.07
C GLY A 24 11.79 -3.49 0.00
N ALA A 25 11.30 -4.51 -0.71
CA ALA A 25 10.24 -4.37 -1.69
C ALA A 25 8.89 -4.01 -1.06
N GLY A 26 8.55 -4.63 0.07
CA GLY A 26 7.34 -4.34 0.83
C GLY A 26 7.34 -2.90 1.37
N PHE A 27 8.46 -2.44 1.93
CA PHE A 27 8.60 -1.07 2.38
C PHE A 27 8.51 -0.07 1.23
N ALA A 28 9.15 -0.36 0.09
CA ALA A 28 9.05 0.47 -1.10
C ALA A 28 7.60 0.58 -1.61
N ALA A 29 6.86 -0.54 -1.66
CA ALA A 29 5.43 -0.55 -1.99
C ALA A 29 4.57 0.19 -0.96
N ALA A 30 4.93 0.15 0.32
CA ALA A 30 4.17 0.80 1.38
C ALA A 30 4.29 2.32 1.29
N VAL A 31 5.48 2.83 0.97
CA VAL A 31 5.73 4.27 0.85
C VAL A 31 5.11 4.81 -0.43
N VAL A 32 5.26 4.12 -1.55
CA VAL A 32 4.72 4.57 -2.84
C VAL A 32 3.97 3.45 -3.54
N PRO A 33 2.70 3.67 -3.89
CA PRO A 33 1.91 2.71 -4.64
C PRO A 33 2.66 2.18 -5.87
N GLY A 34 2.82 0.86 -5.97
CA GLY A 34 3.47 0.21 -7.11
C GLY A 34 5.01 0.25 -7.16
N LEU A 35 5.71 0.96 -6.27
CA LEU A 35 7.19 0.96 -6.28
C LEU A 35 7.81 -0.39 -5.94
N GLY A 36 7.17 -1.22 -5.10
CA GLY A 36 7.67 -2.56 -4.82
C GLY A 36 7.76 -3.42 -6.08
N HIS A 37 6.75 -3.38 -6.95
CA HIS A 37 6.78 -4.09 -8.23
C HIS A 37 7.80 -3.51 -9.21
N ALA A 38 8.07 -2.21 -9.17
CA ALA A 38 9.13 -1.59 -9.96
C ALA A 38 10.52 -2.08 -9.53
N VAL A 39 10.78 -2.23 -8.22
CA VAL A 39 12.02 -2.81 -7.68
C VAL A 39 12.20 -4.26 -8.15
N LEU A 40 11.10 -5.01 -8.27
CA LEU A 40 11.09 -6.38 -8.81
C LEU A 40 11.10 -6.43 -10.36
N ARG A 41 11.32 -5.30 -11.06
CA ARG A 41 11.32 -5.16 -12.53
C ARG A 41 9.99 -5.51 -13.21
N LYS A 42 8.88 -5.54 -12.48
CA LYS A 42 7.53 -5.78 -13.01
C LYS A 42 6.80 -4.45 -13.27
N TRP A 43 7.24 -3.75 -14.30
CA TRP A 43 6.76 -2.42 -14.66
C TRP A 43 5.26 -2.36 -14.97
N ASP A 44 4.71 -3.39 -15.60
CA ASP A 44 3.27 -3.45 -15.93
C ASP A 44 2.41 -3.38 -14.68
N ARG A 45 2.73 -4.19 -13.67
CA ARG A 45 2.01 -4.22 -12.39
C ARG A 45 2.23 -2.92 -11.60
N ALA A 46 3.47 -2.42 -11.58
CA ALA A 46 3.79 -1.16 -10.93
C ALA A 46 2.94 0.00 -11.47
N LEU A 47 2.84 0.12 -12.80
CA LEU A 47 2.08 1.19 -13.45
C LEU A 47 0.58 1.06 -13.18
N ILE A 48 0.02 -0.15 -13.30
CA ILE A 48 -1.42 -0.40 -13.06
C ILE A 48 -1.78 -0.04 -11.62
N PHE A 49 -1.01 -0.51 -10.63
CA PHE A 49 -1.31 -0.22 -9.22
C PHE A 49 -1.10 1.25 -8.88
N PHE A 50 -0.02 1.86 -9.36
CA PHE A 50 0.23 3.28 -9.14
C PHE A 50 -0.92 4.14 -9.69
N LEU A 51 -1.32 3.91 -10.95
CA LEU A 51 -2.40 4.66 -11.59
C LEU A 51 -3.73 4.41 -10.89
N SER A 52 -4.06 3.16 -10.58
CA SER A 52 -5.35 2.81 -9.97
C SER A 52 -5.50 3.40 -8.57
N ILE A 53 -4.50 3.22 -7.70
CA ILE A 53 -4.52 3.73 -6.32
C ILE A 53 -4.53 5.26 -6.33
N SER A 54 -3.66 5.88 -7.14
CA SER A 54 -3.60 7.35 -7.22
C SER A 54 -4.89 7.94 -7.77
N ALA A 55 -5.52 7.30 -8.77
CA ALA A 55 -6.79 7.75 -9.33
C ALA A 55 -7.92 7.62 -8.31
N MET A 56 -8.06 6.48 -7.62
CA MET A 56 -9.08 6.30 -6.59
C MET A 56 -8.92 7.32 -5.46
N PHE A 57 -7.69 7.53 -4.98
CA PHE A 57 -7.41 8.50 -3.94
C PHE A 57 -7.72 9.94 -4.38
N ALA A 58 -7.30 10.33 -5.59
CA ALA A 58 -7.59 11.65 -6.14
C ALA A 58 -9.10 11.88 -6.37
N LEU A 59 -9.83 10.86 -6.83
CA LEU A 59 -11.28 10.90 -6.94
C LEU A 59 -11.93 11.05 -5.56
N GLY A 60 -11.46 10.31 -4.56
CA GLY A 60 -11.93 10.43 -3.18
C GLY A 60 -11.82 11.85 -2.63
N LEU A 61 -10.66 12.49 -2.83
CA LEU A 61 -10.48 13.90 -2.48
C LEU A 61 -11.39 14.85 -3.27
N ARG A 62 -11.55 14.60 -4.58
CA ARG A 62 -12.42 15.42 -5.45
C ARG A 62 -13.90 15.31 -5.05
N LEU A 63 -14.32 14.14 -4.57
CA LEU A 63 -15.66 13.87 -4.04
C LEU A 63 -15.88 14.41 -2.61
N ARG A 64 -14.95 15.23 -2.11
CA ARG A 64 -14.99 15.85 -0.78
C ARG A 64 -14.84 14.85 0.37
N GLY A 65 -14.18 13.72 0.14
CA GLY A 65 -13.77 12.81 1.20
C GLY A 65 -12.90 13.51 2.24
N ARG A 66 -12.94 13.00 3.47
CA ARG A 66 -12.17 13.48 4.61
C ARG A 66 -10.97 12.57 4.82
N LEU A 67 -9.80 13.18 5.03
CA LEU A 67 -8.64 12.48 5.56
C LEU A 67 -8.72 12.49 7.08
N PHE A 68 -8.74 11.31 7.68
CA PHE A 68 -8.70 11.16 9.13
C PHE A 68 -7.26 11.30 9.62
N GLY A 69 -7.07 12.08 10.67
CA GLY A 69 -5.77 12.22 11.34
C GLY A 69 -5.55 11.12 12.38
N PRO A 70 -4.37 11.10 13.03
CA PRO A 70 -4.08 10.18 14.12
C PRO A 70 -4.94 10.52 15.34
N ASP A 71 -6.11 9.87 15.46
CA ASP A 71 -7.02 9.92 16.60
C ASP A 71 -7.34 8.50 17.05
N PHE A 72 -6.96 8.20 18.29
CA PHE A 72 -7.05 6.88 18.91
C PHE A 72 -8.13 6.81 19.99
N THR A 73 -9.03 7.81 20.04
CA THR A 73 -10.11 7.86 21.01
C THR A 73 -11.15 6.77 20.74
N ASP A 74 -11.51 6.59 19.47
CA ASP A 74 -12.47 5.59 19.01
C ASP A 74 -11.85 4.60 18.05
N LEU A 75 -12.18 3.31 18.19
CA LEU A 75 -11.70 2.25 17.30
C LEU A 75 -12.05 2.52 15.84
N PHE A 76 -13.25 3.03 15.57
CA PHE A 76 -13.69 3.29 14.20
C PHE A 76 -12.93 4.46 13.56
N THR A 77 -12.59 5.50 14.32
CA THR A 77 -11.77 6.61 13.84
C THR A 77 -10.33 6.17 13.59
N THR A 78 -9.80 5.33 14.49
CA THR A 78 -8.49 4.70 14.32
C THR A 78 -8.45 3.88 13.02
N LEU A 79 -9.49 3.08 12.76
CA LEU A 79 -9.54 2.22 11.57
C LEU A 79 -9.58 3.03 10.28
N LYS A 80 -10.29 4.16 10.26
CA LYS A 80 -10.31 5.10 9.12
C LYS A 80 -8.94 5.73 8.91
N PHE A 81 -8.29 6.19 9.99
CA PHE A 81 -6.94 6.71 9.92
C PHE A 81 -5.96 5.66 9.35
N VAL A 82 -6.03 4.42 9.82
CA VAL A 82 -5.19 3.32 9.31
C VAL A 82 -5.48 3.04 7.84
N ALA A 83 -6.74 3.03 7.43
CA ALA A 83 -7.13 2.86 6.03
C ALA A 83 -6.57 4.01 5.17
N ASP A 84 -6.75 5.26 5.57
CA ASP A 84 -6.26 6.43 4.85
C ASP A 84 -4.72 6.43 4.75
N ALA A 85 -4.03 6.23 5.88
CA ALA A 85 -2.58 6.16 5.97
C ALA A 85 -2.00 5.00 5.16
N GLY A 86 -2.78 3.93 4.97
CA GLY A 86 -2.43 2.79 4.12
C GLY A 86 -2.17 3.16 2.66
N SER A 87 -2.70 4.28 2.17
CA SER A 87 -2.44 4.74 0.80
C SER A 87 -1.00 5.19 0.56
N GLY A 88 -0.22 5.40 1.62
CA GLY A 88 1.20 5.74 1.55
C GLY A 88 1.44 7.22 1.30
N LEU A 89 2.33 7.55 0.35
CA LEU A 89 2.66 8.94 -0.03
C LEU A 89 1.45 9.84 -0.35
N PRO A 90 0.43 9.39 -1.09
CA PRO A 90 -0.77 10.20 -1.38
C PRO A 90 -1.44 10.78 -0.14
N TYR A 91 -1.56 9.99 0.93
CA TYR A 91 -2.09 10.45 2.22
C TYR A 91 -1.23 11.56 2.80
N TRP A 92 0.05 11.30 3.02
CA TRP A 92 0.95 12.23 3.68
C TRP A 92 1.08 13.55 2.91
N LEU A 93 1.21 13.48 1.58
CA LEU A 93 1.29 14.66 0.73
C LEU A 93 0.02 15.52 0.79
N SER A 94 -1.14 14.87 0.85
CA SER A 94 -2.42 15.56 0.91
C SER A 94 -2.69 16.13 2.29
N TRP A 95 -2.34 15.40 3.34
CA TRP A 95 -2.49 15.81 4.72
C TRP A 95 -1.62 17.04 5.06
N VAL A 96 -0.34 17.04 4.65
CA VAL A 96 0.57 18.21 4.82
C VAL A 96 0.07 19.43 4.05
N ARG A 97 -0.59 19.23 2.90
CA ARG A 97 -1.21 20.32 2.12
C ARG A 97 -2.57 20.78 2.66
N GLY A 98 -3.05 20.19 3.75
CA GLY A 98 -4.37 20.50 4.31
C GLY A 98 -5.53 20.13 3.38
N LEU A 99 -5.31 19.20 2.44
CA LEU A 99 -6.35 18.66 1.57
C LEU A 99 -7.21 17.66 2.36
N GLY A 100 -8.44 17.41 1.90
CA GLY A 100 -9.31 16.42 2.53
C GLY A 100 -9.86 16.86 3.89
N THR A 101 -10.15 18.15 4.08
CA THR A 101 -10.87 18.65 5.26
C THR A 101 -12.26 18.03 5.41
N GLY A 102 -12.81 17.48 4.32
CA GLY A 102 -14.12 16.86 4.27
C GLY A 102 -15.25 17.88 4.26
N GLN A 103 -16.32 17.60 3.52
CA GLN A 103 -17.57 18.38 3.59
C GLN A 103 -18.73 17.43 3.81
N PRO A 104 -19.12 17.15 5.08
CA PRO A 104 -20.19 16.20 5.39
C PRO A 104 -21.55 16.57 4.79
N SER A 105 -21.76 17.83 4.42
CA SER A 105 -22.98 18.31 3.77
C SER A 105 -23.07 17.95 2.28
N ALA A 106 -21.98 17.47 1.67
CA ALA A 106 -21.97 17.07 0.26
C ALA A 106 -22.54 15.65 0.10
N TYR A 107 -23.45 15.46 -0.86
CA TYR A 107 -24.00 14.13 -1.18
C TYR A 107 -22.93 13.10 -1.60
N THR A 108 -21.77 13.56 -2.08
CA THR A 108 -20.66 12.69 -2.50
C THR A 108 -19.70 12.32 -1.37
N TYR A 109 -19.87 12.90 -0.17
CA TYR A 109 -18.93 12.77 0.95
C TYR A 109 -18.64 11.31 1.32
N ASP A 110 -19.70 10.52 1.51
CA ASP A 110 -19.56 9.12 1.92
C ASP A 110 -18.87 8.28 0.84
N PHE A 111 -19.20 8.52 -0.43
CA PHE A 111 -18.50 7.87 -1.56
C PHE A 111 -17.04 8.29 -1.61
N GLY A 112 -16.73 9.56 -1.38
CA GLY A 112 -15.37 10.08 -1.33
C GLY A 112 -14.52 9.37 -0.28
N ASN A 113 -15.07 9.19 0.93
CA ASN A 113 -14.40 8.43 1.99
C ASN A 113 -14.14 6.98 1.58
N VAL A 114 -15.14 6.31 1.01
CA VAL A 114 -14.98 4.91 0.55
C VAL A 114 -13.87 4.79 -0.50
N PHE A 115 -13.77 5.73 -1.44
CA PHE A 115 -12.68 5.74 -2.43
C PHE A 115 -11.30 5.86 -1.78
N ILE A 116 -11.16 6.73 -0.76
CA ILE A 116 -9.90 6.90 -0.02
C ILE A 116 -9.56 5.63 0.76
N TYR A 117 -10.52 5.06 1.49
CA TYR A 117 -10.32 3.83 2.25
C TYR A 117 -9.91 2.66 1.36
N VAL A 118 -10.62 2.46 0.24
CA VAL A 118 -10.33 1.39 -0.70
C VAL A 118 -8.96 1.59 -1.35
N ALA A 119 -8.58 2.83 -1.69
CA ALA A 119 -7.23 3.11 -2.21
C ALA A 119 -6.14 2.70 -1.22
N GLY A 120 -6.32 2.99 0.07
CA GLY A 120 -5.34 2.62 1.09
C GLY A 120 -5.29 1.13 1.40
N LEU A 121 -6.45 0.47 1.52
CA LEU A 121 -6.51 -0.99 1.69
C LEU A 121 -5.92 -1.73 0.49
N LEU A 122 -6.15 -1.24 -0.74
CA LEU A 122 -5.60 -1.83 -1.94
C LEU A 122 -4.07 -1.66 -1.99
N ASN A 123 -3.53 -0.52 -1.53
CA ASN A 123 -2.09 -0.36 -1.41
C ASN A 123 -1.48 -1.35 -0.40
N MET A 124 -2.14 -1.61 0.73
CA MET A 124 -1.69 -2.66 1.67
C MET A 124 -1.68 -4.05 1.02
N LEU A 125 -2.68 -4.40 0.19
CA LEU A 125 -2.68 -5.65 -0.56
C LEU A 125 -1.53 -5.71 -1.59
N VAL A 126 -1.22 -4.60 -2.24
CA VAL A 126 -0.08 -4.50 -3.18
C VAL A 126 1.25 -4.72 -2.47
N VAL A 127 1.40 -4.23 -1.24
CA VAL A 127 2.58 -4.50 -0.39
C VAL A 127 2.72 -6.00 -0.13
N VAL A 128 1.64 -6.68 0.26
CA VAL A 128 1.65 -8.13 0.49
C VAL A 128 1.93 -8.91 -0.80
N ASP A 129 1.36 -8.48 -1.93
CA ASP A 129 1.65 -9.10 -3.23
C ASP A 129 3.12 -8.94 -3.64
N ALA A 130 3.70 -7.75 -3.45
CA ALA A 130 5.12 -7.52 -3.71
C ALA A 130 6.01 -8.41 -2.82
N PHE A 131 5.64 -8.57 -1.54
CA PHE A 131 6.33 -9.46 -0.62
C PHE A 131 6.24 -10.92 -1.07
N ASP A 132 5.06 -11.40 -1.46
CA ASP A 132 4.88 -12.79 -1.94
C ASP A 132 5.68 -13.07 -3.23
N ILE A 133 5.76 -12.09 -4.14
CA ILE A 133 6.60 -12.21 -5.34
C ILE A 133 8.09 -12.25 -4.94
N ALA A 134 8.52 -11.39 -4.02
CA ALA A 134 9.92 -11.37 -3.56
C ALA A 134 10.34 -12.67 -2.86
N MET A 135 9.41 -13.32 -2.17
CA MET A 135 9.59 -14.65 -1.56
C MET A 135 9.50 -15.81 -2.57
N GLY A 136 9.28 -15.54 -3.86
CA GLY A 136 9.17 -16.56 -4.90
C GLY A 136 7.91 -17.43 -4.79
N ARG A 137 6.92 -17.02 -3.97
CA ARG A 137 5.63 -17.71 -3.84
C ARG A 137 4.72 -17.48 -5.04
N LYS A 138 4.96 -16.38 -5.76
CA LYS A 138 4.25 -16.01 -6.99
C LYS A 138 5.24 -15.65 -8.09
N PRO A 139 4.95 -16.03 -9.36
CA PRO A 139 5.78 -15.69 -10.50
C PRO A 139 5.78 -14.20 -10.79
#